data_AF-A0A0C3P3A2-F1
#
_entry.id   AF-A0A0C3P3A2-F1
#
_cell.length_a   1.000
_cell.length_b   1.000
_cell.length_c   1.000
_cell.angle_alpha   90.00
_cell.angle_beta   90.00
_cell.angle_gamma   90.00
#
_symmetry.space_group_name_H-M   'P 1'
#
loop_
_entity.id
_entity.type
_entity.pdbx_description
1 polymer ?
#
loop_
_entity_poly.entity_id
_entity_poly.type
_entity_poly.pdbx_seq_one_letter_code
_entity_poly.pdbx_strand_id
1 'polypeptide(L)'
;MLRCCIGPNQRDWVSRIPVIKFAINNATSESTGYTPFFLNTGWMPCRMIWDAPKEDEYPSVRVFANKMKLTLMDAHDTILKARIKQTVGANKKRRWKLHSLHRACPFTIGDLVYVSTKNI
;
A
#
# COMPACT_ATOMS: atom_id res chain seq x y z
N MET A 1 7.07 -7.31 9.62
CA MET A 1 7.44 -8.49 8.81
C MET A 1 8.92 -8.85 8.96
N LEU A 2 9.88 -7.95 8.65
CA LEU A 2 11.32 -8.20 8.80
C LEU A 2 11.71 -8.80 10.16
N ARG A 3 11.24 -8.20 11.27
CA ARG A 3 11.49 -8.69 12.64
C ARG A 3 11.01 -10.14 12.87
N CYS A 4 9.97 -10.58 12.18
CA CYS A 4 9.43 -11.93 12.31
C CYS A 4 10.19 -12.95 11.45
N CYS A 5 10.91 -12.48 10.43
CA CYS A 5 11.63 -13.33 9.49
C CYS A 5 13.11 -13.52 9.86
N ILE A 6 13.66 -12.65 10.71
CA ILE A 6 15.06 -12.64 11.13
C ILE A 6 15.21 -13.39 12.46
N GLY A 7 16.30 -14.15 12.63
CA GLY A 7 16.55 -14.87 13.86
C GLY A 7 16.80 -13.93 15.06
N PRO A 8 16.66 -14.41 16.31
CA PRO A 8 16.85 -13.58 17.51
C PRO A 8 18.23 -12.91 17.57
N ASN A 9 19.25 -13.57 17.03
CA ASN A 9 20.63 -13.09 17.03
C ASN A 9 20.91 -12.03 15.94
N GLN A 10 19.94 -11.74 15.06
CA GLN A 10 20.02 -10.72 13.99
C GLN A 10 21.25 -10.83 13.07
N ARG A 11 21.85 -12.01 12.91
CA ARG A 11 23.03 -12.24 12.05
C ARG A 11 22.67 -12.75 10.65
N ASP A 12 21.45 -13.23 10.48
CA ASP A 12 20.96 -13.88 9.26
C ASP A 12 20.12 -12.96 8.37
N TRP A 13 20.03 -11.66 8.68
CA TRP A 13 19.19 -10.73 7.93
C TRP A 13 19.63 -10.59 6.47
N VAL A 14 20.94 -10.55 6.20
CA VAL A 14 21.49 -10.42 4.84
C VAL A 14 21.08 -11.59 3.96
N SER A 15 21.22 -12.82 4.46
CA SER A 15 20.87 -14.03 3.71
C SER A 15 19.36 -14.18 3.50
N ARG A 16 18.54 -13.59 4.38
CA ARG A 16 17.07 -13.64 4.28
C ARG A 16 16.44 -12.56 3.42
N ILE A 17 17.13 -11.45 3.17
CA ILE A 17 16.61 -10.33 2.35
C ILE A 17 16.01 -10.80 1.01
N PRO A 18 16.66 -11.66 0.20
CA PRO A 18 16.13 -12.06 -1.09
C PRO A 18 14.75 -12.74 -0.99
N VAL A 19 14.60 -13.65 -0.03
CA VAL A 19 13.36 -14.39 0.21
C VAL A 19 12.28 -13.44 0.74
N ILE A 20 12.63 -12.53 1.65
CA ILE A 20 11.70 -11.53 2.19
C ILE A 20 11.22 -10.60 1.08
N LYS A 21 12.12 -10.10 0.23
CA LYS A 21 11.77 -9.24 -0.92
C LYS A 21 10.84 -9.96 -1.87
N PHE A 22 11.14 -11.23 -2.19
CA PHE A 22 10.29 -12.04 -3.05
C PHE A 22 8.89 -12.22 -2.45
N ALA A 23 8.81 -12.56 -1.16
CA ALA A 23 7.54 -12.73 -0.47
C ALA A 23 6.70 -11.45 -0.45
N ILE A 24 7.31 -10.29 -0.17
CA ILE A 24 6.63 -8.99 -0.20
C ILE A 24 6.11 -8.69 -1.61
N ASN A 25 6.93 -8.86 -2.64
CA ASN A 25 6.56 -8.53 -4.00
C ASN A 25 5.52 -9.49 -4.61
N ASN A 26 5.38 -10.69 -4.03
CA ASN A 26 4.39 -11.68 -4.43
C ASN A 26 3.12 -11.65 -3.58
N ALA A 27 3.11 -10.95 -2.44
CA ALA A 27 1.93 -10.83 -1.60
C ALA A 27 0.89 -9.92 -2.26
N THR A 28 -0.37 -10.34 -2.27
CA THR A 28 -1.50 -9.52 -2.72
C THR A 28 -1.79 -8.46 -1.68
N SER A 29 -1.84 -7.19 -2.11
CA SER A 29 -2.27 -6.12 -1.23
C SER A 29 -3.79 -6.16 -1.05
N GLU A 30 -4.26 -6.15 0.20
CA GLU A 30 -5.70 -6.14 0.50
C GLU A 30 -6.40 -4.90 -0.07
N SER A 31 -5.69 -3.77 -0.17
CA SER A 31 -6.29 -2.52 -0.65
C SER A 31 -6.47 -2.48 -2.16
N THR A 32 -5.55 -3.07 -2.92
CA THR A 32 -5.55 -3.02 -4.39
C THR A 32 -5.93 -4.34 -5.03
N GLY A 33 -5.93 -5.46 -4.30
CA GLY A 33 -6.16 -6.81 -4.83
C GLY A 33 -5.00 -7.38 -5.67
N TYR A 34 -4.01 -6.56 -6.03
CA TYR A 34 -2.89 -6.94 -6.90
C TYR A 34 -1.59 -7.18 -6.12
N THR A 35 -0.69 -7.99 -6.71
CA THR A 35 0.69 -8.14 -6.23
C THR A 35 1.59 -7.07 -6.84
N PRO A 36 2.64 -6.62 -6.14
CA PRO A 36 3.63 -5.69 -6.70
C PRO A 36 4.32 -6.22 -7.96
N PHE A 37 4.64 -7.51 -8.04
CA PHE A 37 5.22 -8.09 -9.26
C PHE A 37 4.29 -7.96 -10.46
N PHE A 38 3.00 -8.25 -10.27
CA PHE A 38 2.01 -8.11 -11.31
C PHE A 38 1.89 -6.65 -11.76
N LEU A 39 1.78 -5.69 -10.84
CA LEU A 39 1.67 -4.27 -11.22
C LEU A 39 2.92 -3.72 -11.93
N ASN A 40 4.11 -4.22 -11.62
CA ASN A 40 5.35 -3.72 -12.22
C ASN A 40 5.67 -4.36 -13.58
N THR A 41 5.35 -5.64 -13.76
CA THR A 41 5.79 -6.42 -14.93
C THR A 41 4.64 -7.00 -15.75
N GLY A 42 3.42 -7.00 -15.22
CA GLY A 42 2.27 -7.69 -15.80
C GLY A 42 2.31 -9.20 -15.71
N TRP A 43 3.33 -9.72 -15.04
CA TRP A 43 3.52 -11.13 -14.84
C TRP A 43 3.70 -11.44 -13.35
N MET A 44 3.22 -12.61 -12.95
CA MET A 44 3.42 -13.12 -11.61
C MET A 44 4.38 -14.29 -11.72
N PRO A 45 5.64 -14.17 -11.22
CA PRO A 45 6.57 -15.28 -11.29
C PRO A 45 5.98 -16.47 -10.53
N CYS A 46 5.96 -17.65 -11.16
CA CYS A 46 5.55 -18.88 -10.50
C CYS A 46 6.37 -19.10 -9.23
N ARG A 47 5.72 -19.64 -8.19
CA ARG A 47 6.40 -20.15 -7.00
C ARG A 47 7.50 -21.09 -7.48
N MET A 48 8.75 -20.93 -7.02
CA MET A 48 9.99 -21.62 -7.44
C MET A 48 9.81 -23.07 -7.99
N ILE A 49 9.24 -23.19 -9.18
CA ILE A 49 9.00 -24.40 -9.95
C ILE A 49 9.06 -23.90 -11.39
N TRP A 50 10.09 -24.36 -12.10
CA TRP A 50 10.38 -23.98 -13.47
C TRP A 50 9.55 -24.85 -14.42
N ASP A 51 8.26 -24.60 -14.49
CA ASP A 51 7.45 -25.12 -15.60
C ASP A 51 7.41 -24.07 -16.72
N ALA A 52 7.82 -24.48 -17.92
CA ALA A 52 7.85 -23.61 -19.09
C ALA A 52 6.42 -23.13 -19.47
N PRO A 53 6.26 -21.89 -19.96
CA PRO A 53 4.96 -21.40 -20.43
C PRO A 53 4.44 -22.24 -21.59
N LYS A 54 3.14 -22.53 -21.63
CA LYS A 54 2.49 -23.14 -22.80
C LYS A 54 2.31 -22.08 -23.90
N GLU A 55 2.42 -22.49 -25.16
CA GLU A 55 2.50 -21.62 -26.36
C GLU A 55 1.32 -20.62 -26.54
N ASP A 56 0.18 -20.83 -25.88
CA ASP A 56 -1.06 -20.04 -26.05
C ASP A 56 -1.19 -18.78 -25.15
N GLU A 57 -0.20 -18.47 -24.30
CA GLU A 57 -0.37 -17.46 -23.24
C GLU A 57 -0.07 -16.00 -23.67
N TYR A 58 0.09 -15.72 -24.96
CA TYR A 58 0.35 -14.36 -25.47
C TYR A 58 -0.92 -13.73 -26.05
N PRO A 59 -1.78 -13.10 -25.23
CA PRO A 59 -2.82 -12.23 -25.78
C PRO A 59 -2.13 -11.16 -26.63
N SER A 60 -2.67 -10.93 -27.83
CA SER A 60 -2.16 -9.91 -28.76
C SER A 60 -1.74 -8.64 -28.01
N VAL A 61 -0.52 -8.15 -28.26
CA VAL A 61 0.20 -7.15 -27.44
C VAL A 61 -0.67 -5.95 -27.03
N ARG A 62 -1.57 -5.51 -27.92
CA ARG A 62 -2.50 -4.41 -27.67
C ARG A 62 -3.53 -4.72 -26.58
N VAL A 63 -4.06 -5.94 -26.54
CA VAL A 63 -5.01 -6.39 -25.52
C VAL A 63 -4.32 -6.45 -24.16
N PHE A 64 -3.09 -6.97 -24.11
CA PHE A 64 -2.28 -6.98 -22.89
C PHE A 64 -1.99 -5.57 -22.38
N ALA A 65 -1.53 -4.67 -23.24
CA ALA A 65 -1.23 -3.29 -22.88
C ALA A 65 -2.46 -2.55 -22.34
N ASN A 66 -3.62 -2.73 -22.99
CA ASN A 66 -4.88 -2.15 -22.53
C ASN A 66 -5.30 -2.71 -21.16
N LYS A 67 -5.20 -4.03 -20.97
CA LYS A 67 -5.50 -4.68 -19.69
C LYS A 67 -4.60 -4.12 -18.59
N MET A 68 -3.29 -4.04 -18.83
CA MET A 68 -2.33 -3.52 -17.86
C MET A 68 -2.61 -2.07 -17.49
N LYS A 69 -2.91 -1.23 -18.50
CA LYS A 69 -3.28 0.17 -18.27
C LYS A 69 -4.49 0.29 -17.35
N LEU A 70 -5.54 -0.49 -17.59
CA LEU A 70 -6.75 -0.49 -16.76
C LEU A 70 -6.47 -0.95 -15.33
N THR A 71 -5.70 -2.03 -15.16
CA THR A 71 -5.34 -2.52 -13.81
C THR A 71 -4.51 -1.51 -13.04
N LEU A 72 -3.62 -0.78 -13.72
CA LEU A 72 -2.82 0.26 -13.08
C LEU A 72 -3.69 1.44 -12.64
N MET A 73 -4.63 1.88 -13.49
CA MET A 73 -5.59 2.93 -13.15
C MET A 73 -6.44 2.55 -11.95
N ASP A 74 -6.96 1.32 -11.90
CA ASP A 74 -7.75 0.83 -10.75
C ASP A 74 -6.90 0.74 -9.46
N ALA A 75 -5.65 0.28 -9.56
CA ALA A 75 -4.72 0.28 -8.43
C ALA A 75 -4.47 1.71 -7.90
N HIS A 76 -4.36 2.70 -8.77
CA HIS A 76 -4.24 4.10 -8.35
C HIS A 76 -5.50 4.61 -7.65
N ASP A 77 -6.67 4.35 -8.21
CA ASP A 77 -7.95 4.78 -7.64
C ASP A 77 -8.20 4.15 -6.27
N THR A 78 -7.89 2.87 -6.10
CA THR A 78 -8.02 2.16 -4.83
C THR A 78 -7.06 2.71 -3.77
N ILE A 79 -5.81 3.03 -4.13
CA ILE A 79 -4.86 3.70 -3.23
C ILE A 79 -5.39 5.07 -2.80
N LEU A 80 -5.92 5.87 -3.73
CA LEU A 80 -6.45 7.19 -3.42
C LEU A 80 -7.67 7.09 -2.49
N LYS A 81 -8.61 6.19 -2.79
CA LYS A 81 -9.78 5.91 -1.93
C LYS A 81 -9.35 5.48 -0.53
N ALA A 82 -8.36 4.58 -0.42
CA ALA A 82 -7.83 4.13 0.86
C ALA A 82 -7.21 5.29 1.66
N ARG A 83 -6.43 6.16 1.00
CA ARG A 83 -5.83 7.35 1.62
C ARG A 83 -6.90 8.32 2.14
N ILE A 84 -7.94 8.59 1.35
CA ILE A 84 -9.06 9.45 1.77
C ILE A 84 -9.73 8.85 3.01
N LYS A 85 -10.05 7.55 2.99
CA LYS A 85 -10.67 6.84 4.12
C LYS A 85 -9.81 6.90 5.39
N GLN A 86 -8.51 6.67 5.26
CA GLN A 86 -7.56 6.76 6.38
C GLN A 86 -7.49 8.18 6.94
N THR A 87 -7.45 9.20 6.07
CA THR A 87 -7.41 10.61 6.46
C THR A 87 -8.68 11.02 7.21
N VAL A 88 -9.85 10.66 6.69
CA VAL A 88 -11.14 10.90 7.34
C VAL A 88 -11.19 10.20 8.70
N GLY A 89 -10.76 8.93 8.78
CA GLY A 89 -10.72 8.17 10.03
C GLY A 89 -9.78 8.78 11.07
N ALA A 90 -8.57 9.19 10.67
CA ALA A 90 -7.59 9.83 11.54
C ALA A 90 -8.10 11.19 12.03
N ASN A 91 -8.67 12.01 11.14
CA ASN A 91 -9.23 13.31 11.50
C ASN A 91 -10.45 13.18 12.43
N LYS A 92 -11.33 12.18 12.20
CA LYS A 92 -12.44 11.88 13.12
C LYS A 92 -11.95 11.48 14.51
N LYS A 93 -10.93 10.62 14.61
CA LYS A 93 -10.30 10.25 15.89
C LYS A 93 -9.67 11.45 16.59
N ARG A 94 -8.99 12.34 15.86
CA ARG A 94 -8.45 13.60 16.41
C ARG A 94 -9.55 14.51 16.93
N ARG A 95 -10.63 14.69 16.16
CA ARG A 95 -11.80 15.47 16.59
C ARG A 95 -12.49 14.87 17.81
N TRP A 96 -12.60 13.54 17.89
CA TRP A 96 -13.18 12.86 19.06
C TRP A 96 -12.28 12.95 20.30
N LYS A 97 -10.95 12.81 20.13
CA LYS A 97 -9.98 13.06 21.21
C LYS A 97 -10.05 14.50 21.70
N LEU A 98 -10.27 15.46 20.79
CA LEU A 98 -10.52 16.85 21.14
C LEU A 98 -11.84 16.99 21.91
N HIS A 99 -12.94 16.39 21.43
CA HIS A 99 -14.27 16.46 22.06
C HIS A 99 -14.35 15.77 23.44
N SER A 100 -13.55 14.72 23.63
CA SER A 100 -13.35 14.03 24.92
C SER A 100 -12.53 14.86 25.91
N LEU A 101 -11.80 15.88 25.45
CA LEU A 101 -10.95 16.71 26.29
C LEU A 101 -11.47 18.15 26.42
N HIS A 102 -12.24 18.69 25.46
CA HIS A 102 -13.00 19.94 25.49
C HIS A 102 -14.02 19.98 24.34
N ARG A 103 -15.25 20.41 24.67
CA ARG A 103 -16.40 20.84 23.85
C ARG A 103 -16.09 21.19 22.37
N ALA A 104 -16.99 20.83 21.45
CA ALA A 104 -17.00 21.19 20.02
C ALA A 104 -16.24 22.49 19.73
N CYS A 105 -15.26 22.42 18.82
CA CYS A 105 -14.37 23.51 18.41
C CYS A 105 -15.10 24.86 18.46
N PRO A 106 -14.82 25.74 19.44
CA PRO A 106 -15.64 26.93 19.71
C PRO A 106 -15.40 28.06 18.72
N PHE A 107 -14.48 27.89 17.78
CA PHE A 107 -14.06 28.94 16.85
C PHE A 107 -15.05 29.08 15.69
N THR A 108 -15.40 30.32 15.41
CA THR A 108 -16.18 30.74 14.26
C THR A 108 -15.27 31.29 13.16
N ILE A 109 -15.76 31.35 11.93
CA ILE A 109 -15.01 31.94 10.82
C ILE A 109 -14.77 33.42 11.13
N GLY A 110 -13.51 33.83 11.25
CA GLY A 110 -13.11 35.19 11.63
C GLY A 110 -12.35 35.29 12.96
N ASP A 111 -12.36 34.24 13.78
CA ASP A 111 -11.63 34.22 15.04
C ASP A 111 -10.11 34.17 14.83
N LEU A 112 -9.38 34.98 15.60
CA LEU A 112 -7.93 34.97 15.65
C LEU A 112 -7.46 33.93 16.66
N VAL A 113 -6.58 33.02 16.24
CA VAL A 113 -6.02 31.96 17.09
C VAL A 113 -4.49 31.98 17.07
N TYR A 114 -3.87 31.79 18.23
CA TYR A 114 -2.42 31.65 18.32
C TYR A 114 -1.98 30.27 17.85
N VAL A 115 -1.05 30.24 16.90
CA VAL A 115 -0.48 29.00 16.34
C VAL A 115 0.87 28.73 16.99
N SER A 116 1.05 27.55 17.58
CA SER A 116 2.35 27.13 18.11
C SER A 116 3.28 26.72 16.97
N THR A 117 4.44 27.35 16.89
CA THR A 117 5.51 27.04 15.91
C THR A 117 6.37 25.84 16.29
N LYS A 118 6.09 25.15 17.40
CA LYS A 118 6.95 24.09 17.92
C LYS A 118 7.07 22.86 17.00
N ASN A 119 6.07 22.60 16.16
CA ASN A 119 6.00 21.44 15.27
C ASN A 119 5.55 21.80 13.83
N ILE A 120 5.70 23.07 13.45
CA ILE A 120 5.52 23.57 12.08
C ILE A 120 6.93 23.76 11.51
#